data_AF-A0A1Z9DW90-F1
#
_entry.id   AF-A0A1Z9DW90-F1
#
_cell.length_a   1.000
_cell.length_b   1.000
_cell.length_c   1.000
_cell.angle_alpha   90.00
_cell.angle_beta   90.00
_cell.angle_gamma   90.00
#
_symmetry.space_group_name_H-M   'P 1'
#
loop_
_entity.id
_entity.type
_entity.pdbx_description
1 polymer ?
#
loop_
_entity_poly.entity_id
_entity_poly.type
_entity_poly.pdbx_seq_one_letter_code
_entity_poly.pdbx_strand_id
1 'polypeptide(L)'
;MKNPDDFKTRLKIAKSKIKKQIISNPSNKGSFMGNAFKLGTELVAAVGVGTIIGFILDSWFGTTPWLIIIFFFLGAAAGILNVIKVANRMQKED
;
A
#
# COMPACT_ATOMS: atom_id res chain seq x y z
N MET A 1 13.67 13.78 53.18
CA MET A 1 12.74 12.75 52.65
C MET A 1 12.23 13.21 51.30
N LYS A 2 12.33 12.38 50.26
CA LYS A 2 11.88 12.74 48.90
C LYS A 2 10.35 12.80 48.90
N ASN A 3 9.77 13.93 48.53
CA ASN A 3 8.32 14.15 48.59
C ASN A 3 7.62 13.27 47.53
N PRO A 4 6.67 12.38 47.90
CA PRO A 4 5.93 11.52 46.97
C PRO A 4 5.16 12.31 45.88
N ASP A 5 4.87 13.59 46.13
CA ASP A 5 4.13 14.44 45.18
C ASP A 5 4.97 14.86 43.98
N ASP A 6 6.29 14.99 44.15
CA ASP A 6 7.22 15.23 43.04
C ASP A 6 7.23 14.05 42.06
N PHE A 7 7.26 12.82 42.59
CA PHE A 7 7.22 11.61 41.77
C PHE A 7 5.91 11.50 40.98
N LYS A 8 4.76 11.76 41.62
CA LYS A 8 3.45 11.75 40.96
C LYS A 8 3.35 12.81 39.88
N THR A 9 3.91 13.99 40.11
CA THR A 9 3.95 15.08 39.13
C THR A 9 4.75 14.67 37.91
N ARG A 10 5.93 14.10 38.12
CA ARG A 10 6.81 13.60 37.05
C ARG A 10 6.17 12.43 36.28
N LEU A 11 5.50 11.52 36.97
CA LEU A 11 4.74 10.41 36.36
C LEU A 11 3.56 10.92 35.53
N LYS A 12 2.84 11.93 36.03
CA LYS A 12 1.69 12.53 35.35
C LYS A 12 2.12 13.26 34.07
N ILE A 13 3.28 13.91 34.08
CA ILE A 13 3.89 14.54 32.91
C ILE A 13 4.36 13.49 31.89
N ALA A 14 4.98 12.39 32.33
CA ALA A 14 5.36 11.30 31.44
C ALA A 14 4.13 10.63 30.79
N LYS A 15 3.09 10.39 31.59
CA LYS A 15 1.83 9.79 31.15
C LYS A 15 1.06 10.70 30.21
N SER A 16 1.06 12.03 30.43
CA SER A 16 0.42 12.98 29.52
C SER A 16 1.19 13.14 28.20
N LYS A 17 2.52 13.02 28.22
CA LYS A 17 3.36 13.02 27.02
C LYS A 17 3.11 11.79 26.14
N ILE A 18 3.01 10.59 26.74
CA ILE A 18 2.57 9.36 26.06
C ILE A 18 1.13 9.48 25.58
N LYS A 19 0.22 10.02 26.41
CA LYS A 19 -1.18 10.25 26.04
C LYS A 19 -1.29 11.21 24.84
N LYS A 20 -0.47 12.27 24.77
CA LYS A 20 -0.39 13.17 23.62
C LYS A 20 0.19 12.48 22.39
N GLN A 21 1.20 11.61 22.55
CA GLN A 21 1.80 10.82 21.47
C GLN A 21 0.85 9.76 20.88
N ILE A 22 -0.02 9.17 21.72
CA ILE A 22 -1.12 8.27 21.33
C ILE A 22 -2.31 9.04 20.73
N ILE A 23 -2.59 10.26 21.20
CA ILE A 23 -3.66 11.11 20.63
C ILE A 23 -3.20 11.79 19.32
N SER A 24 -1.91 12.08 19.19
CA SER A 24 -1.26 12.55 17.96
C SER A 24 -0.78 11.38 17.11
N ASN A 25 -1.53 10.27 17.07
CA ASN A 25 -1.16 9.07 16.33
C ASN A 25 -0.99 9.39 14.83
N PRO A 26 0.24 9.43 14.30
CA PRO A 26 0.51 9.60 12.87
C PRO A 26 0.56 8.24 12.16
N SER A 27 0.15 7.15 12.82
CA SER A 27 0.21 5.77 12.29
C SER A 27 -0.51 5.58 10.96
N ASN A 28 -1.44 6.47 10.62
CA ASN A 28 -2.10 6.47 9.33
C ASN A 28 -1.21 6.94 8.17
N LYS A 29 -0.18 7.79 8.39
CA LYS A 29 0.68 8.23 7.28
C LYS A 29 1.60 7.12 6.78
N GLY A 30 2.19 6.34 7.70
CA GLY A 30 3.03 5.19 7.34
C GLY A 30 2.20 4.09 6.66
N SER A 31 1.02 3.80 7.20
CA SER A 31 0.08 2.83 6.61
C SER A 31 -0.43 3.29 5.23
N PHE A 32 -0.80 4.56 5.07
CA PHE A 32 -1.28 5.10 3.80
C PHE A 32 -0.23 5.07 2.70
N MET A 33 1.02 5.48 3.01
CA MET A 33 2.11 5.44 2.03
C MET A 33 2.49 4.00 1.66
N GLY A 34 2.53 3.09 2.63
CA GLY A 34 2.77 1.66 2.39
C GLY A 34 1.68 1.02 1.53
N ASN A 35 0.43 1.36 1.79
CA ASN A 35 -0.71 0.88 1.01
C ASN A 35 -0.68 1.46 -0.41
N ALA A 36 -0.40 2.75 -0.58
CA ALA A 36 -0.26 3.35 -1.91
C ALA A 36 0.87 2.71 -2.72
N PHE A 37 2.02 2.46 -2.09
CA PHE A 37 3.14 1.77 -2.73
C PHE A 37 2.77 0.34 -3.13
N LYS A 38 2.10 -0.42 -2.25
CA LYS A 38 1.60 -1.77 -2.54
C LYS A 38 0.67 -1.76 -3.75
N LEU A 39 -0.35 -0.90 -3.76
CA LEU A 39 -1.28 -0.76 -4.88
C LEU A 39 -0.54 -0.40 -6.18
N GLY A 40 0.41 0.54 -6.13
CA GLY A 40 1.24 0.90 -7.29
C GLY A 40 2.08 -0.27 -7.80
N THR A 41 2.72 -1.02 -6.91
CA THR A 41 3.54 -2.19 -7.29
C THR A 41 2.70 -3.33 -7.84
N GLU A 42 1.49 -3.57 -7.34
CA GLU A 42 0.56 -4.57 -7.88
C GLU A 42 0.16 -4.22 -9.32
N LEU A 43 -0.08 -2.94 -9.62
CA LEU A 43 -0.38 -2.46 -10.97
C LEU A 43 0.78 -2.67 -11.92
N VAL A 44 1.96 -2.19 -11.54
CA VAL A 44 3.16 -2.31 -12.38
C VAL A 44 3.53 -3.78 -12.58
N ALA A 45 3.38 -4.62 -11.55
CA ALA A 45 3.61 -6.06 -11.65
C ALA A 45 2.62 -6.73 -12.60
N ALA A 46 1.32 -6.44 -12.51
CA ALA A 46 0.30 -7.02 -13.38
C ALA A 46 0.53 -6.63 -14.85
N VAL A 47 0.80 -5.35 -15.12
CA VAL A 47 1.14 -4.86 -16.46
C VAL A 47 2.43 -5.50 -16.96
N GLY A 48 3.49 -5.49 -16.15
CA GLY A 48 4.79 -6.04 -16.51
C GLY A 48 4.71 -7.54 -16.85
N VAL A 49 4.02 -8.33 -16.04
CA VAL A 49 3.79 -9.76 -16.32
C VAL A 49 2.99 -9.94 -17.60
N GLY A 50 1.92 -9.17 -17.81
CA GLY A 50 1.16 -9.19 -19.06
C GLY A 50 2.03 -8.90 -20.28
N THR A 51 2.80 -7.81 -20.25
CA THR A 51 3.70 -7.41 -21.34
C THR A 51 4.77 -8.47 -21.60
N ILE A 52 5.39 -9.06 -20.57
CA ILE A 52 6.40 -10.12 -20.72
C ILE A 52 5.78 -11.36 -21.38
N ILE A 53 4.59 -11.78 -20.94
CA ILE A 53 3.86 -12.89 -21.55
C ILE A 53 3.56 -12.56 -23.01
N GLY A 54 3.00 -11.38 -23.29
CA GLY A 54 2.73 -10.92 -24.64
C GLY A 54 3.96 -10.94 -25.54
N PHE A 55 5.13 -10.54 -25.01
CA PHE A 55 6.40 -10.53 -25.74
C PHE A 55 6.90 -11.94 -26.08
N ILE A 56 6.81 -12.87 -25.13
CA ILE A 56 7.18 -14.27 -25.34
C ILE A 56 6.28 -14.88 -26.42
N LEU A 57 4.96 -14.64 -26.35
CA LEU A 57 4.03 -15.14 -27.35
C LEU A 57 4.26 -14.49 -28.72
N ASP A 58 4.46 -13.18 -28.77
CA ASP A 58 4.74 -12.45 -30.02
C ASP A 58 6.03 -12.94 -30.69
N SER A 59 7.01 -13.37 -29.89
CA SER A 59 8.26 -13.97 -30.39
C SER A 59 8.03 -15.38 -30.96
N TRP A 60 7.12 -16.17 -30.37
CA TRP A 60 6.84 -17.54 -30.83
C TRP A 60 5.94 -17.58 -32.06
N PHE A 61 4.95 -16.70 -32.14
CA PHE A 61 4.01 -16.65 -33.26
C PHE A 61 4.42 -15.64 -34.35
N GLY A 62 5.46 -14.85 -34.14
CA GLY A 62 5.89 -13.81 -35.08
C GLY A 62 4.87 -12.66 -35.20
N THR A 63 4.01 -12.48 -34.20
CA THR A 63 2.91 -11.49 -34.20
C THR A 63 3.31 -10.14 -33.62
N THR A 64 4.60 -9.91 -33.35
CA THR A 64 5.11 -8.67 -32.72
C THR A 64 4.61 -7.41 -33.45
N PRO A 65 3.98 -6.42 -32.78
CA PRO A 65 3.72 -6.30 -31.33
C PRO A 65 2.24 -6.52 -30.92
N TRP A 66 1.45 -7.29 -31.69
CA TRP A 66 0.01 -7.42 -31.45
C TRP A 66 -0.35 -8.06 -30.12
N LEU A 67 0.28 -9.20 -29.76
CA LEU A 67 -0.04 -9.86 -28.49
C LEU A 67 0.50 -9.06 -27.31
N ILE A 68 1.64 -8.39 -27.44
CA ILE A 68 2.13 -7.44 -26.43
C ILE A 68 1.07 -6.38 -26.12
N ILE A 69 0.45 -5.78 -27.13
CA ILE A 69 -0.58 -4.74 -26.94
C ILE A 69 -1.80 -5.34 -26.22
N ILE A 70 -2.30 -6.50 -26.68
CA ILE A 70 -3.47 -7.16 -26.08
C ILE A 70 -3.19 -7.52 -24.62
N PHE A 71 -2.07 -8.17 -24.34
CA PHE A 71 -1.71 -8.59 -22.98
C PHE A 71 -1.34 -7.42 -22.07
N PHE A 72 -0.84 -6.30 -22.61
CA PHE A 72 -0.67 -5.06 -21.85
C PHE A 72 -2.01 -4.56 -21.32
N PHE A 73 -3.05 -4.48 -22.16
CA PHE A 73 -4.37 -4.05 -21.73
C PHE A 73 -5.03 -5.05 -20.77
N LEU A 74 -4.85 -6.36 -21.00
CA LEU A 74 -5.31 -7.39 -20.06
C LEU A 74 -4.62 -7.28 -18.70
N GLY A 75 -3.29 -7.08 -18.68
CA GLY A 75 -2.52 -6.87 -17.46
C GLY A 75 -2.93 -5.58 -16.73
N ALA A 76 -3.14 -4.50 -17.46
CA ALA A 76 -3.63 -3.24 -16.90
C ALA A 76 -5.03 -3.38 -16.30
N ALA A 77 -5.96 -4.02 -17.03
CA ALA A 77 -7.31 -4.29 -16.53
C ALA A 77 -7.27 -5.15 -15.26
N ALA A 78 -6.48 -6.24 -15.25
CA ALA A 78 -6.31 -7.09 -14.08
C ALA A 78 -5.73 -6.34 -12.88
N GLY A 79 -4.71 -5.50 -13.10
CA GLY A 79 -4.12 -4.64 -12.08
C GLY A 79 -5.14 -3.67 -11.49
N ILE A 80 -5.86 -2.92 -12.34
CA ILE A 80 -6.89 -1.96 -11.91
C ILE A 80 -7.97 -2.67 -11.09
N LEU A 81 -8.46 -3.81 -11.55
CA LEU A 81 -9.47 -4.60 -10.83
C LEU A 81 -8.97 -5.05 -9.45
N ASN A 82 -7.71 -5.45 -9.33
CA ASN A 82 -7.12 -5.81 -8.03
C ASN A 82 -7.03 -4.59 -7.10
N VAL A 83 -6.59 -3.44 -7.60
CA VAL A 83 -6.52 -2.21 -6.78
C VAL A 83 -7.88 -1.75 -6.32
N ILE A 84 -8.89 -1.74 -7.19
CA ILE A 84 -10.26 -1.40 -6.81
C ILE A 84 -10.76 -2.38 -5.74
N LYS A 85 -10.50 -3.68 -5.91
CA LYS A 85 -10.88 -4.70 -4.93
C LYS A 85 -10.21 -4.48 -3.57
N VAL A 86 -8.94 -4.08 -3.55
CA VAL A 86 -8.20 -3.81 -2.31
C VAL A 86 -8.68 -2.49 -1.67
N ALA A 87 -8.89 -1.44 -2.46
CA ALA A 87 -9.43 -0.16 -1.98
C ALA A 87 -10.82 -0.33 -1.36
N ASN A 88 -11.71 -1.09 -2.01
CA ASN A 88 -13.04 -1.39 -1.48
C ASN A 88 -13.00 -2.23 -0.18
N ARG A 89 -11.98 -3.09 -0.02
CA ARG A 89 -11.78 -3.83 1.24
C ARG A 89 -11.34 -2.90 2.36
N MET A 90 -10.41 -2.00 2.09
CA MET A 90 -9.95 -0.99 3.05
C MET A 90 -11.10 -0.10 3.51
N GLN A 91 -11.96 0.38 2.60
CA GLN A 91 -13.15 1.17 2.95
C GLN A 91 -14.20 0.42 3.78
N LYS A 92 -14.23 -0.92 3.72
CA LYS A 92 -15.22 -1.72 4.46
C LYS A 92 -14.72 -2.08 5.88
N GLU A 93 -13.42 -2.00 6.11
CA GLU A 93 -12.78 -2.26 7.40
C GLU A 93 -12.69 -1.01 8.30
N ASP A 94 -12.89 0.18 7.72
CA ASP A 94 -13.11 1.47 8.41
C ASP A 94 -14.58 1.67 8.84
#